data_AF-A0A3D2D650-F1
#
_entry.id   AF-A0A3D2D650-F1
#
_cell.length_a   1.000
_cell.length_b   1.000
_cell.length_c   1.000
_cell.angle_alpha   90.00
_cell.angle_beta   90.00
_cell.angle_gamma   90.00
#
_symmetry.space_group_name_H-M   'P 1'
#
loop_
_entity.id
_entity.type
_entity.pdbx_description
1 polymer ?
#
loop_
_entity_poly.entity_id
_entity_poly.type
_entity_poly.pdbx_seq_one_letter_code
_entity_poly.pdbx_strand_id
1 'polypeptide(L)' 'MTYAEKIRQSRETLLMTQGELATELGVNSITVCRWETGKTEPSIKAKKAFRDLCERKGLTFDENNG' A
#
# COMPACT_ATOMS: atom_id res chain seq x y z
N MET A 1 0.24 12.45 -7.04
CA MET A 1 0.86 11.36 -6.28
C MET A 1 0.67 10.06 -7.04
N THR A 2 1.75 9.35 -7.34
CA THR A 2 1.73 8.02 -7.96
C THR A 2 1.17 6.98 -6.98
N TYR A 3 0.77 5.81 -7.48
CA TYR A 3 0.31 4.73 -6.60
C TYR A 3 1.43 4.24 -5.65
N ALA A 4 2.67 4.25 -6.12
CA ALA A 4 3.86 3.94 -5.32
C ALA A 4 4.01 4.90 -4.12
N GLU A 5 3.88 6.21 -4.36
CA GLU A 5 3.91 7.23 -3.34
C GLU A 5 2.75 7.10 -2.35
N LYS A 6 1.54 6.78 -2.84
CA LYS A 6 0.36 6.54 -1.98
C LYS A 6 0.61 5.37 -1.01
N ILE A 7 1.14 4.24 -1.51
CA ILE A 7 1.48 3.09 -0.65
C ILE A 7 2.47 3.49 0.43
N ARG A 8 3.56 4.14 0.01
CA ARG A 8 4.62 4.56 0.92
C ARG A 8 4.10 5.51 1.99
N GLN A 9 3.32 6.51 1.59
CA GLN A 9 2.75 7.49 2.51
C GLN A 9 1.82 6.82 3.53
N SER A 10 0.88 5.98 3.08
CA SER A 10 -0.01 5.27 4.02
C SER A 10 0.77 4.41 4.99
N ARG A 11 1.81 3.71 4.53
CA ARG A 11 2.69 2.91 5.39
C ARG A 11 3.35 3.76 6.46
N GLU A 12 3.94 4.89 6.07
CA GLU A 12 4.63 5.81 6.96
C GLU A 12 3.66 6.48 7.94
N THR A 13 2.43 6.83 7.52
CA THR A 13 1.37 7.34 8.40
C THR A 13 0.96 6.31 9.46
N LEU A 14 0.94 5.01 9.10
CA LEU A 14 0.66 3.92 10.03
C LEU A 14 1.87 3.52 10.89
N LEU A 15 3.03 4.17 10.73
CA LEU A 15 4.29 3.83 11.40
C LEU A 15 4.72 2.37 11.16
N MET A 16 4.44 1.85 9.98
CA MET A 16 4.76 0.47 9.61
C MET A 16 6.07 0.37 8.83
N THR A 17 6.81 -0.70 9.06
CA THR A 17 7.88 -1.16 8.17
C THR A 17 7.31 -1.80 6.90
N GLN A 18 8.12 -1.93 5.85
CA GLN A 18 7.69 -2.64 4.63
C GLN A 18 7.32 -4.10 4.91
N GLY A 19 7.94 -4.72 5.92
CA GLY A 19 7.64 -6.10 6.34
C GLY A 19 6.30 -6.22 7.06
N GLU A 20 5.95 -5.27 7.92
CA GLU A 20 4.63 -5.24 8.58
C GLU A 20 3.52 -4.99 7.57
N LEU A 21 3.73 -4.07 6.62
CA LEU A 21 2.75 -3.85 5.55
C LEU A 21 2.58 -5.10 4.68
N ALA A 22 3.68 -5.77 4.36
CA ALA A 22 3.63 -7.02 3.61
C ALA A 22 2.88 -8.12 4.36
N THR A 23 3.07 -8.22 5.68
CA THR A 23 2.37 -9.17 6.55
C THR A 23 0.86 -8.92 6.57
N GLU A 24 0.44 -7.66 6.73
CA GLU A 24 -0.98 -7.27 6.70
C GLU A 24 -1.64 -7.52 5.33
N LEU A 25 -0.86 -7.43 4.24
CA LEU A 25 -1.35 -7.67 2.87
C LEU A 25 -1.17 -9.11 2.39
N GLY A 26 -0.54 -9.98 3.18
CA GLY A 26 -0.25 -11.37 2.81
C GLY A 26 0.70 -11.49 1.61
N VAL A 27 1.66 -10.58 1.47
CA VAL A 27 2.66 -10.57 0.40
C VAL A 27 4.08 -10.60 0.96
N ASN A 28 5.08 -10.72 0.08
CA ASN A 28 6.49 -10.63 0.46
C ASN A 28 6.91 -9.15 0.64
N SER A 29 7.81 -8.85 1.58
CA SER A 29 8.34 -7.50 1.80
C SER A 29 9.04 -6.91 0.57
N ILE A 30 9.68 -7.74 -0.26
CA ILE A 30 10.25 -7.34 -1.55
C ILE A 30 9.17 -6.86 -2.52
N THR A 31 7.97 -7.42 -2.47
CA THR A 31 6.83 -6.98 -3.28
C THR A 31 6.43 -5.55 -2.90
N VAL A 32 6.32 -5.25 -1.60
CA VAL A 32 6.05 -3.89 -1.10
C VAL A 32 7.16 -2.93 -1.50
N CYS A 33 8.43 -3.32 -1.37
CA CYS A 33 9.56 -2.51 -1.82
C CYS A 33 9.49 -2.18 -3.32
N ARG A 34 9.16 -3.16 -4.18
CA ARG A 34 8.98 -2.93 -5.62
C ARG A 34 7.79 -2.01 -5.93
N TRP A 35 6.72 -2.08 -5.15
CA TRP A 35 5.58 -1.16 -5.27
C TRP A 35 5.97 0.26 -4.89
N GLU A 36 6.61 0.46 -3.74
CA GLU A 36 7.03 1.79 -3.26
C GLU A 36 8.12 2.44 -4.10
N THR A 37 8.94 1.63 -4.78
CA THR A 37 9.97 2.11 -5.72
C THR A 37 9.44 2.30 -7.14
N GLY A 38 8.16 1.99 -7.40
CA GLY A 38 7.56 2.08 -8.74
C GLY A 38 8.08 1.04 -9.75
N LYS A 39 8.89 0.07 -9.31
CA LYS A 39 9.42 -1.00 -10.17
C LYS A 39 8.34 -1.91 -10.73
N THR A 40 7.26 -2.09 -9.97
CA THR A 40 6.07 -2.85 -10.38
C THR A 40 4.85 -2.23 -9.74
N GLU A 41 3.71 -2.24 -10.42
CA GLU A 41 2.44 -1.88 -9.78
C GLU A 41 1.78 -3.08 -9.09
N PRO A 42 0.98 -2.86 -8.03
CA PRO A 42 0.14 -3.90 -7.45
C PRO A 42 -0.94 -4.33 -8.44
N SER A 43 -1.30 -5.62 -8.40
CA SER A 43 -2.48 -6.13 -9.12
C SER A 43 -3.77 -5.53 -8.56
N ILE A 44 -4.88 -5.61 -9.30
CA ILE A 44 -6.20 -5.13 -8.82
C ILE A 44 -6.56 -5.77 -7.47
N LYS A 45 -6.27 -7.07 -7.29
CA LYS A 45 -6.48 -7.78 -6.01
C LYS A 45 -5.67 -7.14 -4.87
N ALA A 46 -4.40 -6.81 -5.13
CA ALA A 46 -3.55 -6.16 -4.14
C ALA A 46 -3.97 -4.71 -3.88
N LYS A 47 -4.39 -3.96 -4.90
CA LYS A 47 -4.94 -2.60 -4.75
C LYS A 47 -6.19 -2.61 -3.88
N LYS A 48 -7.08 -3.60 -4.05
CA LYS A 48 -8.25 -3.80 -3.19
C LYS A 48 -7.85 -4.13 -1.75
N ALA A 49 -6.98 -5.14 -1.54
CA ALA A 49 -6.53 -5.51 -0.20
C ALA A 49 -5.85 -4.34 0.54
N PHE A 50 -5.10 -3.51 -0.18
CA PHE A 50 -4.48 -2.31 0.37
C PHE A 50 -5.50 -1.25 0.77
N ARG A 51 -6.53 -1.00 -0.05
CA ARG A 51 -7.64 -0.11 0.31
C ARG A 51 -8.37 -0.61 1.56
N ASP A 52 -8.72 -1.90 1.60
CA ASP A 52 -9.41 -2.51 2.74
C ASP A 52 -8.55 -2.38 4.02
N LEU A 53 -7.21 -2.52 3.91
CA LEU A 53 -6.29 -2.27 5.02
C LEU A 53 -6.33 -0.79 5.48
N CYS A 54 -6.26 0.16 4.55
CA CYS A 54 -6.32 1.59 4.88
C CYS A 54 -7.62 1.93 5.62
N GLU A 55 -8.77 1.47 5.12
CA GLU A 55 -10.07 1.67 5.76
C GLU A 55 -10.12 1.07 7.17
N ARG A 56 -9.64 -0.17 7.34
CA ARG A 56 -9.56 -0.83 8.66
C ARG A 56 -8.67 -0.07 9.66
N LYS A 57 -7.65 0.65 9.18
CA LYS A 57 -6.73 1.43 10.01
C LYS A 57 -7.16 2.90 10.15
N GLY A 58 -8.33 3.27 9.62
CA GLY A 58 -8.87 4.63 9.71
C GLY A 58 -8.22 5.64 8.76
N LEU A 59 -7.48 5.18 7.75
CA LEU A 59 -6.97 6.03 6.68
C LEU A 59 -8.01 6.17 5.57
N THR A 60 -8.44 7.40 5.32
CA THR A 60 -9.18 7.73 4.09
C THR A 60 -8.20 7.66 2.92
N PHE A 61 -8.25 6.55 2.18
CA PHE A 61 -7.55 6.43 0.91
C PHE A 61 -8.30 7.26 -0.13
N ASP A 62 -7.96 8.55 -0.20
CA ASP A 62 -8.62 9.50 -1.09
C ASP A 62 -8.48 9.03 -2.55
N GLU A 63 -9.61 8.54 -3.07
CA GLU A 63 -9.73 8.00 -4.40
C GLU A 63 -9.99 9.12 -5.40
N ASN A 64 -9.21 10.20 -5.35
CA ASN A 64 -9.15 11.09 -6.50
C ASN A 64 -8.32 10.41 -7.60
N ASN A 65 -9.03 9.75 -8.52
CA ASN A 65 -8.91 9.97 -9.97
C ASN A 65 -9.92 9.11 -10.75
N GLY A 66 -10.85 9.77 -11.43
CA GLY A 66 -11.77 9.21 -12.41
C GLY A 66 -12.93 10.14 -12.70
#